data_AF-A0A7Y5F450-F1
#
_entry.id   AF-A0A7Y5F450-F1
#
_cell.length_a   1.000
_cell.length_b   1.000
_cell.length_c   1.000
_cell.angle_alpha   90.00
_cell.angle_beta   90.00
_cell.angle_gamma   90.00
#
_symmetry.space_group_name_H-M   'P 1'
#
loop_
_entity.id
_entity.type
_entity.pdbx_description
1 polymer ?
#
loop_
_entity_poly.entity_id
_entity_poly.type
_entity_poly.pdbx_seq_one_letter_code
_entity_poly.pdbx_strand_id
1 'polypeptide(L)'
;MKHSASTNTQQGILPPPQSNTSTRFKMLIRSAPAPTCPFLGLKNDPETLTNFASEDNFCHCNGHPRTMPLDHQQMFCLFGYTQCPIFLKRMAAEVRAREKAERKLSGLALKPSLGMVAVLTNLLGIK
;
A
#
# COMPACT_ATOMS: atom_id res chain seq x y z
N MET A 1 -23.22 -56.25 -5.69
CA MET A 1 -24.23 -55.25 -6.11
C MET A 1 -24.42 -54.23 -4.99
N LYS A 2 -24.22 -52.93 -5.30
CA LYS A 2 -24.77 -51.71 -4.66
C LYS A 2 -24.17 -51.34 -3.27
N HIS A 3 -23.31 -50.30 -3.12
CA HIS A 3 -23.60 -48.83 -3.10
C HIS A 3 -24.71 -48.49 -2.06
N SER A 4 -24.66 -47.52 -1.13
CA SER A 4 -23.86 -46.32 -0.82
C SER A 4 -24.23 -45.86 0.61
N ALA A 5 -23.31 -45.33 1.43
CA ALA A 5 -23.07 -43.90 1.75
C ALA A 5 -24.24 -43.07 2.33
N SER A 6 -24.04 -42.47 3.52
CA SER A 6 -24.04 -41.00 3.71
C SER A 6 -23.90 -40.62 5.18
N THR A 7 -22.70 -40.19 5.57
CA THR A 7 -22.47 -39.39 6.77
C THR A 7 -22.72 -37.92 6.45
N ASN A 8 -23.64 -37.31 7.19
CA ASN A 8 -24.10 -35.93 7.03
C ASN A 8 -23.20 -35.00 7.88
N THR A 9 -22.31 -34.26 7.22
CA THR A 9 -21.51 -33.20 7.86
C THR A 9 -21.98 -31.85 7.31
N GLN A 10 -22.84 -31.16 8.05
CA GLN A 10 -23.18 -29.77 7.76
C GLN A 10 -22.05 -28.86 8.26
N GLN A 11 -21.28 -28.30 7.32
CA GLN A 11 -20.31 -27.25 7.57
C GLN A 11 -21.03 -25.89 7.63
N GLY A 12 -20.94 -25.21 8.78
CA GLY A 12 -21.45 -23.87 8.98
C GLY A 12 -20.65 -22.84 8.18
N ILE A 13 -21.36 -22.05 7.36
CA ILE A 13 -20.81 -20.92 6.61
C ILE A 13 -20.73 -19.73 7.58
N LEU A 14 -19.51 -19.30 7.92
CA LEU A 14 -19.28 -18.03 8.62
C LEU A 14 -19.51 -16.87 7.63
N PRO A 15 -20.25 -15.80 8.01
CA PRO A 15 -20.37 -14.61 7.18
C PRO A 15 -19.02 -13.87 7.07
N PRO A 16 -18.73 -13.24 5.92
CA PRO A 16 -17.48 -12.50 5.74
C PRO A 16 -17.41 -11.30 6.70
N PRO A 17 -16.23 -11.01 7.29
CA PRO A 17 -16.07 -9.91 8.23
C PRO A 17 -16.31 -8.58 7.53
N GLN A 18 -17.27 -7.80 8.06
CA GLN A 18 -17.62 -6.51 7.51
C GLN A 18 -16.49 -5.49 7.73
N SER A 19 -16.13 -4.85 6.63
CA SER A 19 -15.09 -3.85 6.47
C SER A 19 -15.34 -2.60 7.31
N ASN A 20 -14.43 -2.30 8.23
CA ASN A 20 -14.26 -0.95 8.73
C ASN A 20 -13.03 -0.30 8.06
N THR A 21 -13.28 0.89 7.54
CA THR A 21 -12.36 1.77 6.84
C THR A 21 -11.25 2.23 7.78
N SER A 22 -9.98 1.82 7.55
CA SER A 22 -8.75 2.60 7.88
C SER A 22 -7.44 1.76 7.83
N THR A 23 -7.44 0.48 7.44
CA THR A 23 -6.20 -0.33 7.48
C THR A 23 -5.95 -1.16 6.21
N ARG A 24 -6.24 -0.63 5.02
CA ARG A 24 -6.09 -1.40 3.77
C ARG A 24 -4.64 -1.57 3.29
N PHE A 25 -3.65 -0.97 3.97
CA PHE A 25 -2.23 -1.10 3.63
C PHE A 25 -1.51 -2.24 4.38
N LYS A 26 -2.13 -2.87 5.39
CA LYS A 26 -1.42 -3.81 6.30
C LYS A 26 -1.73 -5.31 6.12
N MET A 27 -2.47 -5.73 5.08
CA MET A 27 -2.89 -7.14 4.96
C MET A 27 -2.52 -7.84 3.63
N LEU A 28 -1.38 -7.49 3.02
CA LEU A 28 -0.84 -8.26 1.89
C LEU A 28 0.65 -8.62 2.08
N ILE A 29 1.02 -9.08 3.28
CA ILE A 29 2.16 -9.99 3.40
C ILE A 29 1.58 -11.41 3.53
N ARG A 30 1.18 -11.98 2.39
CA ARG A 30 1.00 -13.43 2.27
C ARG A 30 2.39 -14.05 2.36
N SER A 31 2.53 -15.13 3.13
CA SER A 31 3.77 -15.71 3.67
C SER A 31 4.77 -16.32 2.67
N ALA A 32 5.14 -15.58 1.62
CA ALA A 32 6.31 -15.75 0.76
C ALA A 32 6.42 -14.47 -0.09
N PRO A 33 7.61 -13.97 -0.49
CA PRO A 33 7.68 -12.87 -1.44
C PRO A 33 6.98 -13.33 -2.72
N ALA A 34 5.77 -12.84 -2.97
CA ALA A 34 5.09 -13.12 -4.21
C ALA A 34 6.02 -12.61 -5.33
N PRO A 35 6.38 -13.45 -6.32
CA PRO A 35 7.19 -13.00 -7.46
C PRO A 35 6.45 -11.92 -8.27
N THR A 36 5.14 -11.80 -8.06
CA THR A 36 4.23 -10.88 -8.75
C THR A 36 4.17 -9.50 -8.08
N CYS A 37 4.05 -8.47 -8.91
CA CYS A 37 3.93 -7.07 -8.53
C CYS A 37 2.69 -6.84 -7.65
N PRO A 38 2.80 -6.11 -6.52
CA PRO A 38 1.67 -5.81 -5.64
C PRO A 38 0.65 -4.85 -6.25
N PHE A 39 0.95 -4.27 -7.42
CA PHE A 39 0.05 -3.37 -8.14
C PHE A 39 -0.56 -4.01 -9.40
N LEU A 40 -0.29 -5.28 -9.67
CA LEU A 40 -0.90 -6.01 -10.79
C LEU A 40 -2.21 -6.66 -10.31
N GLY A 41 -3.32 -6.36 -10.98
CA GLY A 41 -4.60 -7.01 -10.73
C GLY A 41 -5.60 -6.77 -11.85
N LEU A 42 -6.83 -7.22 -11.72
CA LEU A 42 -7.87 -7.03 -12.73
C LEU A 42 -8.37 -5.58 -12.74
N LYS A 43 -9.04 -5.18 -13.83
CA LYS A 43 -9.57 -3.81 -14.01
C LYS A 43 -10.44 -3.33 -12.85
N ASN A 44 -11.39 -4.15 -12.43
CA ASN A 44 -12.39 -3.84 -11.39
C ASN A 44 -12.12 -4.56 -10.06
N ASP A 45 -11.09 -5.41 -10.03
CA ASP A 45 -10.71 -6.20 -8.86
C ASP A 45 -9.17 -6.20 -8.74
N PRO A 46 -8.58 -5.22 -8.03
CA PRO A 46 -7.14 -5.09 -7.90
C PRO A 46 -6.49 -6.18 -7.05
N GLU A 47 -7.28 -6.99 -6.34
CA GLU A 47 -6.77 -8.06 -5.46
C GLU A 47 -6.67 -9.40 -6.22
N THR A 48 -7.46 -9.58 -7.28
CA THR A 48 -7.36 -10.70 -8.21
C THR A 48 -6.36 -10.39 -9.32
N LEU A 49 -5.54 -11.37 -9.72
CA LEU A 49 -4.60 -11.26 -10.84
C LEU A 49 -4.50 -12.57 -11.61
N THR A 50 -4.19 -12.50 -12.90
CA THR A 50 -3.84 -13.69 -13.68
C THR A 50 -2.37 -14.06 -13.43
N ASN A 51 -2.05 -15.36 -13.46
CA ASN A 51 -0.67 -15.85 -13.32
C ASN A 51 0.12 -15.86 -14.64
N PHE A 52 -0.44 -15.27 -15.70
CA PHE A 52 0.15 -15.13 -17.03
C PHE A 52 -0.11 -13.71 -17.56
N ALA A 53 0.66 -13.25 -18.54
CA ALA A 53 0.44 -11.94 -19.15
C ALA A 53 -0.89 -11.93 -19.92
N SER A 54 -1.75 -10.96 -19.61
CA SER A 54 -3.11 -10.88 -20.16
C SER A 54 -3.51 -9.42 -20.34
N GLU A 55 -4.40 -9.15 -21.30
CA GLU A 55 -5.05 -7.85 -21.44
C GLU A 55 -5.95 -7.50 -20.25
N ASP A 56 -6.38 -8.52 -19.49
CA ASP A 56 -7.18 -8.35 -18.27
C ASP A 56 -6.37 -7.85 -17.08
N ASN A 57 -5.03 -7.86 -17.17
CA ASN A 57 -4.16 -7.34 -16.13
C ASN A 57 -3.98 -5.82 -16.26
N PHE A 58 -4.22 -5.12 -15.16
CA PHE A 58 -4.08 -3.68 -15.02
C PHE A 58 -3.08 -3.35 -13.91
N CYS A 59 -2.34 -2.25 -14.12
CA CYS A 59 -1.50 -1.63 -13.13
C CYS A 59 -2.32 -0.63 -12.30
N HIS A 60 -2.30 -0.79 -10.98
CA HIS A 60 -3.01 0.06 -10.01
C HIS A 60 -2.10 1.04 -9.26
N CYS A 61 -0.82 1.14 -9.68
CA CYS A 61 0.24 1.84 -8.96
C CYS A 61 -0.02 3.35 -8.74
N ASN A 62 -0.84 3.98 -9.59
CA ASN A 62 -1.13 5.41 -9.55
C ASN A 62 -2.60 5.73 -9.22
N GLY A 63 -3.33 4.81 -8.59
CA GLY A 63 -4.71 5.05 -8.13
C GLY A 63 -5.80 4.90 -9.20
N HIS A 64 -5.43 4.82 -10.48
CA HIS A 64 -6.33 4.45 -11.56
C HIS A 64 -5.78 3.23 -12.30
N PRO A 65 -6.63 2.22 -12.61
CA PRO A 65 -6.23 1.06 -13.37
C PRO A 65 -5.72 1.48 -14.76
N ARG A 66 -4.55 0.99 -15.16
CA ARG A 66 -4.01 1.19 -16.51
C ARG A 66 -3.62 -0.13 -17.16
N THR A 67 -3.92 -0.27 -18.44
CA THR A 67 -3.40 -1.40 -19.23
C THR A 67 -1.88 -1.36 -19.28
N MET A 68 -1.26 -2.54 -19.30
CA MET A 68 0.19 -2.70 -19.44
C MET A 68 0.48 -3.59 -20.64
N PRO A 69 1.47 -3.24 -21.50
CA PRO A 69 1.89 -4.11 -22.60
C PRO A 69 2.27 -5.50 -22.09
N LEU A 70 1.91 -6.56 -22.84
CA LEU A 70 2.13 -7.95 -22.43
C LEU A 70 3.61 -8.23 -22.12
N ASP A 71 4.54 -7.74 -22.94
CA ASP A 71 5.98 -7.88 -22.74
C ASP A 71 6.44 -7.26 -21.40
N HIS A 72 5.86 -6.11 -21.04
CA HIS A 72 6.15 -5.48 -19.75
C HIS A 72 5.63 -6.32 -18.59
N GLN A 73 4.45 -6.93 -18.74
CA GLN A 73 3.89 -7.81 -17.72
C GLN A 73 4.77 -9.04 -17.49
N GLN A 74 5.23 -9.68 -18.58
CA GLN A 74 6.11 -10.84 -18.53
C GLN A 74 7.46 -10.51 -17.90
N MET A 75 8.08 -9.40 -18.33
CA MET A 75 9.42 -9.02 -17.89
C MET A 75 9.44 -8.53 -16.44
N PHE A 76 8.39 -7.81 -16.00
CA PHE A 76 8.41 -7.13 -14.71
C PHE A 76 7.25 -7.53 -13.81
N CYS A 77 5.99 -7.39 -14.26
CA CYS A 77 4.86 -7.46 -13.34
C CYS A 77 4.64 -8.84 -12.73
N LEU A 78 5.03 -9.92 -13.40
CA LEU A 78 4.80 -11.29 -12.92
C LEU A 78 5.98 -11.88 -12.12
N PHE A 79 7.22 -11.43 -12.37
CA PHE A 79 8.42 -12.07 -11.78
C PHE A 79 9.54 -11.11 -11.35
N GLY A 80 9.52 -9.85 -11.79
CA GLY A 80 10.66 -8.93 -11.71
C GLY A 80 10.27 -7.51 -11.27
N TYR A 81 9.23 -7.37 -10.45
CA TYR A 81 8.60 -6.07 -10.23
C TYR A 81 9.51 -5.06 -9.54
N THR A 82 10.52 -5.53 -8.80
CA THR A 82 11.54 -4.68 -8.17
C THR A 82 12.40 -3.92 -9.17
N GLN A 83 12.45 -4.39 -10.43
CA GLN A 83 13.11 -3.71 -11.55
C GLN A 83 12.12 -2.94 -12.44
N CYS A 84 10.81 -3.03 -12.18
CA CYS A 84 9.80 -2.30 -12.94
C CYS A 84 10.01 -0.77 -12.77
N PRO A 85 10.17 -0.01 -13.87
CA PRO A 85 10.37 1.44 -13.77
C PRO A 85 9.16 2.18 -13.19
N ILE A 86 7.94 1.62 -13.31
CA ILE A 86 6.72 2.21 -12.73
C ILE A 86 6.72 2.01 -11.20
N PHE A 87 7.02 0.79 -10.76
CA PHE A 87 7.14 0.45 -9.33
C PHE A 87 8.20 1.30 -8.65
N LEU A 88 9.40 1.39 -9.23
CA LEU A 88 10.51 2.17 -8.69
C LEU A 88 10.18 3.66 -8.57
N LYS A 89 9.53 4.24 -9.59
CA LYS A 89 9.07 5.63 -9.55
C LYS A 89 8.07 5.87 -8.41
N ARG A 90 7.17 4.92 -8.15
CA ARG A 90 6.20 5.00 -7.05
C ARG A 90 6.89 4.95 -5.68
N MET A 91 7.79 3.99 -5.47
CA MET A 91 8.54 3.88 -4.21
C MET A 91 9.37 5.15 -3.94
N ALA A 92 10.03 5.69 -4.97
CA ALA A 92 10.76 6.94 -4.85
C ALA A 92 9.85 8.15 -4.55
N ALA A 93 8.61 8.15 -5.03
CA ALA A 93 7.64 9.19 -4.69
C ALA A 93 7.17 9.07 -3.22
N GLU A 94 6.96 7.85 -2.73
CA GLU A 94 6.56 7.60 -1.34
C GLU A 94 7.66 8.02 -0.35
N VAL A 95 8.92 7.69 -0.63
CA VAL A 95 10.07 8.14 0.18
C VAL A 95 10.12 9.67 0.26
N ARG A 96 10.04 10.36 -0.89
CA ARG A 96 10.04 11.84 -0.93
C ARG A 96 8.85 12.45 -0.21
N ALA A 97 7.66 11.84 -0.30
CA ALA A 97 6.48 12.30 0.41
C ALA A 97 6.66 12.20 1.93
N ARG A 98 7.25 11.09 2.40
CA ARG A 98 7.54 10.87 3.81
C ARG A 98 8.57 11.87 4.34
N GLU A 99 9.69 12.04 3.66
CA GLU A 99 10.72 13.03 4.04
C GLU A 99 10.13 14.45 4.12
N LYS A 100 9.26 14.81 3.16
CA LYS A 100 8.57 16.11 3.17
C LYS A 100 7.61 16.25 4.34
N ALA A 101 6.90 15.18 4.72
CA ALA A 101 6.02 15.18 5.88
C ALA A 101 6.80 15.32 7.19
N GLU A 102 7.92 14.61 7.32
CA GLU A 102 8.82 14.69 8.47
C GLU A 102 9.41 16.11 8.63
N ARG A 103 9.90 16.73 7.55
CA ARG A 103 10.37 18.13 7.60
C ARG A 103 9.29 19.13 8.00
N LYS A 104 8.04 18.93 7.54
CA LYS A 104 6.91 19.77 7.96
C LYS A 104 6.62 19.63 9.45
N LEU A 105 6.66 18.40 9.98
CA LEU A 105 6.45 18.15 11.40
C LEU A 105 7.57 18.76 12.25
N SER A 106 8.84 18.61 11.85
CA SER A 106 9.97 19.22 12.53
C SER A 106 9.98 20.75 12.43
N GLY A 107 9.53 21.32 11.30
CA GLY A 107 9.41 22.77 11.11
C GLY A 107 8.22 23.42 11.84
N LEU A 108 7.28 22.61 12.36
CA LEU A 108 6.19 23.05 13.24
C LEU A 108 6.60 23.11 14.73
N ALA A 109 7.86 22.80 15.06
CA ALA A 109 8.39 23.00 16.40
C ALA A 109 8.19 24.46 16.82
N LEU A 110 7.50 24.65 17.96
CA LEU A 110 7.06 25.91 18.55
C LEU A 110 8.09 27.04 18.31
N LYS A 111 7.67 28.08 17.58
CA LYS A 111 8.28 29.40 17.76
C LYS A 111 8.01 29.78 19.22
N PRO A 112 9.03 30.07 20.06
CA PRO A 112 8.75 30.69 21.35
C PRO A 112 7.95 31.95 21.05
N SER A 113 6.77 32.06 21.65
CA SER A 113 5.98 33.28 21.55
C SER A 113 6.86 34.43 22.08
N LEU A 114 6.83 35.56 21.39
CA LEU A 114 7.64 36.75 21.72
C LEU A 114 7.49 37.18 23.19
N GLY A 115 6.39 36.77 23.86
CA GLY A 115 6.14 37.00 25.28
C GLY A 115 7.04 36.23 26.27
N MET A 116 7.62 35.09 25.88
CA MET A 116 8.55 34.33 26.77
C MET A 116 9.95 34.99 26.87
N VAL A 117 10.37 35.72 25.84
CA VAL A 117 11.69 36.38 25.81
C VAL A 117 11.71 37.63 26.71
N ALA A 118 10.58 38.35 26.82
CA ALA A 118 10.47 39.59 27.58
C ALA A 118 10.51 39.41 29.12
N VAL A 119 10.21 38.20 29.62
CA VAL A 119 10.28 37.91 31.07
C VAL A 119 11.73 37.73 31.52
N LEU A 120 12.59 37.14 30.67
CA LEU A 120 14.00 36.93 31.01
C LEU A 120 14.83 38.23 30.98
N THR A 121 14.51 39.18 30.10
CA THR A 121 15.21 40.47 30.06
C THR A 121 14.93 41.35 31.28
N ASN A 122 13.75 41.23 31.91
CA ASN A 122 13.43 42.00 33.13
C ASN A 122 14.04 41.41 34.41
N LEU A 123 14.40 40.12 34.42
CA LEU A 123 15.04 39.46 35.58
C LEU A 123 16.56 39.67 35.64
N LEU A 124 17.21 40.06 34.53
CA LEU A 124 18.66 40.27 34.45
C LEU A 124 19.10 41.73 34.57
N GLY A 125 18.17 42.69 34.73
CA GLY A 125 18.49 44.06 35.15
C GLY A 125 19.47 44.83 34.25
N ILE A 126 19.52 44.53 32.95
CA ILE A 126 20.33 45.30 31.99
C ILE A 126 19.48 46.50 31.54
N LYS A 127 19.76 47.66 32.12
CA LYS A 127 19.33 48.97 31.61
C LYS A 127 20.16 49.38 30.40
#